data_AF-A0AAQ4D3A3-F1
#
_entry.id   AF-A0AAQ4D3A3-F1
#
_cell.length_a   1.000
_cell.length_b   1.000
_cell.length_c   1.000
_cell.angle_alpha   90.00
_cell.angle_beta   90.00
_cell.angle_gamma   90.00
#
_symmetry.space_group_name_H-M   'P 1'
#
loop_
_entity.id
_entity.type
_entity.pdbx_description
1 polymer ?
#
loop_
_entity_poly.entity_id
_entity_poly.type
_entity_poly.pdbx_seq_one_letter_code
_entity_poly.pdbx_strand_id
1 'polypeptide(L)'
;HLKEDLKTITDLQIEGKLTEDETLFYFLRMHDFDDNNMLDGWELLTAMKHMNSHGHGKNEAESSLNETVESVDALMMFDKNNDGFLEYAELRSSGDDP
;
A
#
# COMPACT_ATOMS: atom_id res chain seq x y z
N HIS A 1 -9.41 11.92 -14.02
CA HIS A 1 -10.43 10.85 -13.99
C HIS A 1 -9.99 9.70 -13.09
N LEU A 2 -8.92 8.94 -13.39
CA LEU A 2 -8.39 7.91 -12.48
C LEU A 2 -8.12 8.39 -11.03
N LYS A 3 -7.53 9.58 -10.85
CA LYS A 3 -7.28 10.16 -9.52
C LYS A 3 -8.54 10.48 -8.70
N GLU A 4 -9.67 10.78 -9.34
CA GLU A 4 -10.93 11.06 -8.62
C GLU A 4 -11.66 9.77 -8.24
N ASP A 5 -11.62 8.77 -9.11
CA ASP A 5 -12.16 7.44 -8.81
C ASP A 5 -11.40 6.79 -7.65
N LEU A 6 -10.07 6.91 -7.65
CA LEU A 6 -9.20 6.40 -6.58
C LEU A 6 -9.50 7.05 -5.22
N LYS A 7 -9.75 8.36 -5.19
CA LYS A 7 -10.08 9.07 -3.94
C LYS A 7 -11.41 8.57 -3.35
N THR A 8 -12.38 8.32 -4.22
CA THR A 8 -13.68 7.77 -3.84
C THR A 8 -13.55 6.35 -3.28
N ILE A 9 -12.64 5.56 -3.84
CA ILE A 9 -12.36 4.18 -3.37
C ILE A 9 -11.65 4.19 -2.01
N THR A 10 -10.68 5.09 -1.78
CA THR A 10 -10.07 5.28 -0.46
C THR A 10 -11.11 5.67 0.59
N ASP A 11 -12.04 6.57 0.25
CA ASP A 11 -13.15 6.93 1.13
C ASP A 11 -14.06 5.71 1.42
N LEU A 12 -14.32 4.85 0.43
CA LEU A 12 -15.10 3.60 0.61
C LEU A 12 -14.37 2.55 1.46
N GLN A 13 -13.04 2.52 1.41
CA GLN A 13 -12.19 1.68 2.26
C GLN A 13 -12.26 2.14 3.73
N ILE A 14 -12.21 3.46 3.95
CA ILE A 14 -12.40 4.09 5.28
C ILE A 14 -13.82 3.81 5.81
N GLU A 15 -14.82 3.76 4.95
CA GLU A 15 -16.19 3.41 5.31
C GLU A 15 -16.40 1.90 5.59
N GLY A 16 -15.37 1.06 5.45
CA GLY A 16 -15.43 -0.38 5.72
C GLY A 16 -16.30 -1.16 4.75
N LYS A 17 -16.51 -0.64 3.53
CA LYS A 17 -17.38 -1.24 2.51
C LYS A 17 -16.67 -2.17 1.54
N LEU A 18 -15.34 -2.26 1.61
CA LEU A 18 -14.51 -3.09 0.74
C LEU A 18 -14.03 -4.34 1.49
N THR A 19 -13.97 -5.46 0.77
CA THR A 19 -13.33 -6.68 1.28
C THR A 19 -11.81 -6.48 1.38
N GLU A 20 -11.12 -7.35 2.15
CA GLU A 20 -9.65 -7.32 2.25
C GLU A 20 -8.99 -7.52 0.88
N ASP A 21 -9.51 -8.45 0.08
CA ASP A 21 -9.05 -8.72 -1.28
C ASP A 21 -9.19 -7.51 -2.21
N GLU A 22 -10.35 -6.84 -2.17
CA GLU A 22 -10.58 -5.62 -2.96
C GLU A 22 -9.68 -4.49 -2.48
N THR A 23 -9.53 -4.34 -1.16
CA THR A 23 -8.65 -3.36 -0.54
C THR A 23 -7.21 -3.52 -1.02
N LEU A 24 -6.66 -4.74 -0.98
CA LEU A 24 -5.32 -5.05 -1.46
C LEU A 24 -5.19 -4.80 -2.96
N PHE A 25 -6.21 -5.16 -3.75
CA PHE A 25 -6.19 -4.96 -5.20
C PHE A 25 -6.16 -3.47 -5.55
N TYR A 26 -6.96 -2.67 -4.84
CA TYR A 26 -6.96 -1.22 -5.01
C TYR A 26 -5.67 -0.59 -4.51
N PHE A 27 -5.11 -1.08 -3.40
CA PHE A 27 -3.82 -0.61 -2.91
C PHE A 27 -2.72 -0.79 -3.96
N LEU A 28 -2.65 -1.98 -4.58
CA LEU A 28 -1.76 -2.26 -5.70
C LEU A 28 -2.01 -1.30 -6.85
N ARG A 29 -3.25 -1.23 -7.35
CA ARG A 29 -3.58 -0.41 -8.53
C ARG A 29 -3.38 1.09 -8.31
N MET A 30 -3.45 1.57 -7.08
CA MET A 30 -3.28 2.99 -6.73
C MET A 30 -1.81 3.42 -6.70
N HIS A 31 -0.90 2.49 -6.41
CA HIS A 31 0.51 2.78 -6.19
C HIS A 31 1.45 2.17 -7.24
N ASP A 32 0.93 1.28 -8.08
CA ASP A 32 1.56 0.81 -9.32
C ASP A 32 1.55 1.96 -10.35
N PHE A 33 2.65 2.73 -10.41
CA PHE A 33 2.76 3.92 -11.26
C PHE A 33 3.22 3.59 -12.67
N ASP A 34 3.84 2.44 -12.89
CA ASP A 34 4.33 1.99 -14.19
C ASP A 34 3.44 0.92 -14.86
N ASP A 35 2.35 0.51 -14.20
CA ASP A 35 1.30 -0.42 -14.66
C ASP A 35 1.85 -1.83 -14.95
N ASN A 36 2.83 -2.27 -14.15
CA ASN A 36 3.45 -3.59 -14.26
C ASN A 36 2.72 -4.68 -13.41
N ASN A 37 1.72 -4.29 -12.60
CA ASN A 37 0.98 -5.11 -11.62
C ASN A 37 1.82 -5.65 -10.45
N MET A 38 2.92 -4.99 -10.14
CA MET A 38 3.82 -5.28 -9.04
C MET A 38 4.08 -3.97 -8.26
N LEU A 39 4.53 -4.05 -7.02
CA LEU A 39 4.96 -2.88 -6.26
C LEU A 39 6.44 -2.98 -5.96
N ASP A 40 7.20 -1.96 -6.37
CA ASP A 40 8.58 -1.81 -5.93
C ASP A 40 8.70 -1.06 -4.59
N GLY A 41 9.90 -1.07 -4.00
CA GLY A 41 10.16 -0.38 -2.74
C GLY A 41 9.93 1.15 -2.79
N TRP A 42 10.06 1.78 -3.95
CA TRP A 42 9.80 3.22 -4.11
C TRP A 42 8.30 3.53 -4.17
N GLU A 43 7.53 2.67 -4.82
CA GLU A 43 6.07 2.72 -4.87
C GLU A 43 5.50 2.54 -3.47
N LEU A 44 5.98 1.54 -2.73
CA LEU A 44 5.63 1.32 -1.33
C LEU A 44 6.02 2.50 -0.42
N LEU A 45 7.21 3.07 -0.59
CA LEU A 45 7.65 4.23 0.18
C LEU A 45 6.74 5.44 -0.07
N THR A 46 6.33 5.64 -1.31
CA THR A 46 5.41 6.71 -1.71
C THR A 46 4.01 6.47 -1.12
N ALA A 47 3.53 5.22 -1.15
CA ALA A 47 2.27 4.81 -0.55
C ALA A 47 2.22 5.11 0.95
N MET A 48 3.25 4.70 1.69
CA MET A 48 3.36 4.91 3.14
C MET A 48 3.36 6.40 3.50
N LYS A 49 4.08 7.22 2.73
CA LYS A 49 4.05 8.69 2.90
C LYS A 49 2.67 9.27 2.63
N HIS A 50 1.95 8.79 1.62
CA HIS A 50 0.59 9.22 1.33
C HIS A 50 -0.38 8.86 2.46
N MET A 51 -0.33 7.64 3.00
CA MET A 51 -1.17 7.21 4.13
C MET A 51 -0.95 8.08 5.37
N ASN A 52 0.32 8.35 5.73
CA ASN A 52 0.67 9.22 6.85
C ASN A 52 0.17 10.67 6.65
N SER A 53 0.10 11.16 5.41
CA SER A 53 -0.37 12.52 5.12
C SER A 53 -1.90 12.70 5.15
N HIS A 54 -2.67 11.61 5.00
CA HIS A 54 -4.14 11.64 4.93
C HIS A 54 -4.83 11.16 6.22
N GLY A 55 -4.08 10.75 7.24
CA GLY A 55 -4.58 10.47 8.59
C GLY A 55 -5.24 11.70 9.20
N HIS A 56 -6.56 11.66 9.37
CA HIS A 56 -7.38 12.72 9.94
C HIS A 56 -7.04 12.94 11.44
N GLY A 57 -6.04 13.75 11.74
CA GLY A 57 -5.74 14.09 13.12
C GLY A 57 -4.50 14.97 13.26
N LYS A 58 -4.71 16.23 13.62
CA LYS A 58 -3.66 17.14 14.09
C LYS A 58 -2.73 16.39 15.08
N ASN A 59 -1.41 16.44 14.83
CA ASN A 59 -0.30 16.01 15.71
C ASN A 59 0.39 14.66 15.42
N GLU A 60 0.56 14.25 14.17
CA GLU A 60 1.64 13.29 13.87
C GLU A 60 2.79 14.05 13.23
N ALA A 61 3.94 14.01 13.92
CA ALA A 61 5.22 14.36 13.33
C ALA A 61 5.32 13.65 11.97
N GLU A 62 5.98 14.27 10.99
CA GLU A 62 6.44 13.52 9.81
C GLU A 62 6.98 12.18 10.32
N SER A 63 6.27 11.08 10.01
CA SER A 63 6.79 9.74 10.30
C SER A 63 8.22 9.77 9.81
N SER A 64 9.15 9.47 10.72
CA SER A 64 10.54 9.66 10.39
C SER A 64 10.82 8.82 9.15
N LEU A 65 11.66 9.30 8.23
CA LEU A 65 11.96 8.55 7.01
C LEU A 65 12.40 7.11 7.35
N ASN A 66 13.02 6.92 8.52
CA ASN A 66 13.35 5.61 9.06
C ASN A 66 12.13 4.72 9.34
N GLU A 67 11.08 5.21 10.01
CA GLU A 67 9.87 4.42 10.27
C GLU A 67 9.15 4.04 8.97
N THR A 68 9.12 4.96 8.01
CA THR A 68 8.56 4.68 6.69
C THR A 68 9.37 3.60 5.99
N VAL A 69 10.71 3.69 6.04
CA VAL A 69 11.62 2.68 5.48
C VAL A 69 11.45 1.34 6.18
N GLU A 70 11.37 1.30 7.51
CA GLU A 70 11.13 0.07 8.28
C GLU A 70 9.79 -0.59 7.91
N SER A 71 8.76 0.22 7.64
CA SER A 71 7.45 -0.28 7.19
C SER A 71 7.53 -0.88 5.78
N VAL A 72 8.29 -0.25 4.89
CA VAL A 72 8.55 -0.79 3.54
C VAL A 72 9.36 -2.07 3.64
N ASP A 73 10.44 -2.10 4.44
CA ASP A 73 11.27 -3.28 4.64
C ASP A 73 10.45 -4.46 5.19
N ALA A 74 9.50 -4.21 6.10
CA ALA A 74 8.58 -5.22 6.60
C ALA A 74 7.68 -5.79 5.50
N LEU A 75 7.17 -4.95 4.59
CA LEU A 75 6.39 -5.42 3.44
C LEU A 75 7.25 -6.21 2.45
N MET A 76 8.49 -5.77 2.22
CA MET A 76 9.44 -6.46 1.35
C MET A 76 9.85 -7.84 1.90
N MET A 77 9.55 -8.18 3.16
CA MET A 77 9.71 -9.56 3.65
C MET A 77 8.73 -10.56 3.02
N PHE A 78 7.66 -10.07 2.39
CA PHE A 78 6.69 -10.90 1.67
C PHE A 78 7.11 -11.22 0.23
N ASP A 79 8.15 -10.56 -0.29
CA ASP A 79 8.79 -10.89 -1.56
C ASP A 79 9.44 -12.28 -1.43
N LYS A 80 8.73 -13.32 -1.90
CA LYS A 80 9.15 -14.72 -1.74
C LYS A 80 10.12 -15.12 -2.83
N ASN A 81 9.99 -14.53 -4.01
CA ASN A 81 10.83 -14.82 -5.16
C ASN A 81 12.15 -13.99 -5.13
N ASN A 82 12.22 -12.99 -4.26
CA ASN A 82 13.31 -12.05 -4.02
C ASN A 82 13.74 -11.31 -5.30
N ASP A 83 12.77 -10.90 -6.11
CA ASP A 83 12.97 -10.15 -7.34
C ASP A 83 12.96 -8.62 -7.14
N GLY A 84 12.64 -8.16 -5.93
CA GLY A 84 12.59 -6.75 -5.55
C GLY A 84 11.22 -6.10 -5.78
N PHE A 85 10.20 -6.89 -6.09
CA PHE A 85 8.83 -6.46 -6.28
C PHE A 85 7.87 -7.28 -5.40
N LEU A 86 6.69 -6.72 -5.13
CA LEU A 86 5.59 -7.44 -4.50
C LEU A 86 4.45 -7.62 -5.48
N GLU A 87 4.15 -8.87 -5.80
CA GLU A 87 2.97 -9.21 -6.58
C GLU A 87 1.71 -9.28 -5.70
N TYR A 88 0.53 -9.15 -6.33
CA TYR A 88 -0.74 -9.34 -5.64
C TYR A 88 -0.85 -10.69 -4.90
N ALA A 89 -0.28 -11.75 -5.48
CA ALA A 89 -0.26 -13.07 -4.87
C ALA A 89 0.57 -13.11 -3.58
N GLU A 90 1.70 -12.40 -3.56
CA GLU A 90 2.59 -12.31 -2.40
C GLU A 90 2.00 -11.44 -1.30
N LEU A 91 1.40 -10.31 -1.66
CA LEU A 91 0.62 -9.46 -0.77
C LEU A 91 -0.53 -10.21 -0.11
N ARG A 92 -1.30 -10.99 -0.87
CA ARG A 92 -2.41 -11.79 -0.33
C ARG A 92 -1.92 -12.94 0.55
N SER A 93 -0.80 -13.56 0.21
CA SER A 93 -0.22 -14.65 1.00
C SER A 93 0.25 -14.21 2.39
N SER A 94 0.45 -12.91 2.62
CA SER A 94 0.75 -12.34 3.95
C SER A 94 -0.37 -12.54 4.98
N GLY A 95 -1.62 -12.76 4.54
CA GLY A 95 -2.78 -12.96 5.42
C GLY A 95 -3.14 -14.43 5.67
N ASP A 96 -2.44 -15.37 5.03
CA ASP A 96 -2.79 -16.80 5.01
C ASP A 96 -1.77 -17.66 5.81
N ASP A 97 -1.07 -17.07 6.77
CA ASP A 97 -0.27 -17.82 7.74
C ASP A 97 -1.21 -18.39 8.85
N PRO A 98 -1.25 -19.73 9.05
CA PRO A 98 -2.23 -20.40 9.93
C PRO A 98 -2.03 -20.21 11.44
#